data_AF-A0AAJ1X723-F1
#
_entry.id   AF-A0AAJ1X723-F1
#
_cell.length_a   1.000
_cell.length_b   1.000
_cell.length_c   1.000
_cell.angle_alpha   90.00
_cell.angle_beta   90.00
_cell.angle_gamma   90.00
#
_symmetry.space_group_name_H-M   'P 1'
#
loop_
_entity.id
_entity.type
_entity.pdbx_description
1 polymer ?
#
loop_
_entity_poly.entity_id
_entity_poly.type
_entity_poly.pdbx_seq_one_letter_code
_entity_poly.pdbx_strand_id
1 'polypeptide(L)'
;IGGTATAVVASEKKTVADLDITTVEGAQRALSIVDDALTSVNSSRADMGAIQNRFTSTIASLNTTSENLSASRSRIRDTDYAKETAELTRTQILQQAGTAMLAQANQSPSSVMSLLQG
;
A
#
# COMPACT_ATOMS: atom_id res chain seq x y z
N ILE A 1 12.87 -53.66 -53.05
CA ILE A 1 12.48 -53.12 -51.73
C ILE A 1 12.38 -51.59 -51.82
N GLY A 2 11.32 -51.08 -52.44
CA GLY A 2 11.09 -49.64 -52.60
C GLY A 2 10.17 -49.16 -51.47
N GLY A 3 10.73 -48.43 -50.51
CA GLY A 3 9.98 -47.83 -49.41
C GLY A 3 9.13 -46.67 -49.91
N THR A 4 7.81 -46.77 -49.78
CA THR A 4 6.90 -45.64 -49.94
C THR A 4 7.08 -44.71 -48.74
N ALA A 5 7.72 -43.56 -48.96
CA ALA A 5 7.78 -42.50 -47.97
C ALA A 5 6.36 -41.99 -47.69
N THR A 6 5.82 -42.33 -46.52
CA THR A 6 4.64 -41.67 -45.97
C THR A 6 5.00 -40.21 -45.76
N ALA A 7 4.49 -39.33 -46.63
CA ALA A 7 4.65 -37.89 -46.48
C ALA A 7 4.00 -37.49 -45.15
N VAL A 8 4.84 -37.03 -44.21
CA VAL A 8 4.37 -36.41 -42.97
C VAL A 8 3.73 -35.10 -43.38
N VAL A 9 2.39 -35.06 -43.42
CA VAL A 9 1.66 -33.81 -43.58
C VAL A 9 1.89 -33.02 -42.29
N ALA A 10 2.87 -32.12 -42.31
CA ALA A 10 3.04 -31.15 -41.25
C ALA A 10 1.75 -30.32 -41.18
N SER A 11 1.20 -30.17 -39.98
CA SER A 11 0.04 -29.30 -39.76
C SER A 11 0.47 -27.86 -40.02
N GLU A 12 0.17 -27.34 -41.22
CA GLU A 12 0.33 -25.93 -41.53
C GLU A 12 -0.62 -25.14 -40.64
N LYS A 13 -0.05 -24.28 -39.78
CA LYS A 13 -0.82 -23.31 -39.00
C LYS A 13 -1.47 -22.31 -39.96
N LYS A 14 -2.69 -22.58 -40.40
CA LYS A 14 -3.50 -21.60 -41.12
C LYS A 14 -3.92 -20.50 -40.14
N THR A 15 -3.48 -19.29 -40.41
CA THR A 15 -3.85 -18.13 -39.61
C THR A 15 -5.24 -17.64 -40.03
N VAL A 16 -5.89 -16.79 -39.22
CA VAL A 16 -7.18 -16.17 -39.59
C VAL A 16 -7.09 -15.44 -40.94
N ALA A 17 -5.89 -15.00 -41.34
CA ALA A 17 -5.64 -14.34 -42.62
C ALA A 17 -5.64 -15.30 -43.83
N ASP A 18 -5.47 -16.60 -43.62
CA ASP A 18 -5.38 -17.62 -44.68
C ASP A 18 -6.69 -18.43 -44.87
N LEU A 19 -7.79 -17.92 -44.30
CA LEU A 19 -9.10 -18.55 -44.37
C LEU A 19 -9.73 -18.36 -45.76
N ASP A 20 -10.05 -19.47 -46.41
CA ASP A 20 -10.83 -19.51 -47.64
C ASP A 20 -12.21 -20.13 -47.35
N ILE A 21 -13.27 -19.35 -47.57
CA ILE A 21 -14.67 -19.68 -47.28
C ILE A 21 -15.44 -20.07 -48.56
N THR A 22 -14.76 -20.11 -49.72
CA THR A 22 -15.40 -20.40 -51.01
C THR A 22 -15.97 -21.83 -51.11
N THR A 23 -15.51 -22.75 -50.27
CA THR A 23 -16.00 -24.14 -50.19
C THR A 23 -16.64 -24.43 -48.83
N VAL A 24 -17.58 -25.38 -48.79
CA VAL A 24 -18.25 -25.79 -47.54
C VAL A 24 -17.24 -26.32 -46.51
N GLU A 25 -16.24 -27.09 -46.96
CA GLU A 25 -15.17 -27.61 -46.10
C GLU A 25 -14.21 -26.50 -45.63
N GLY A 26 -13.92 -25.52 -46.49
CA GLY A 26 -13.16 -24.32 -46.13
C GLY A 26 -13.87 -23.49 -45.06
N ALA A 27 -15.18 -23.29 -45.20
CA ALA A 27 -16.01 -22.58 -44.23
C ALA A 27 -16.08 -23.28 -42.86
N GLN A 28 -16.15 -24.63 -42.83
CA GLN A 28 -16.12 -25.38 -41.57
C GLN A 28 -14.76 -25.28 -40.86
N ARG A 29 -13.66 -25.36 -41.61
CA ARG A 29 -12.31 -25.15 -41.05
C ARG A 29 -12.12 -23.72 -40.56
N ALA A 30 -12.64 -22.74 -41.30
CA ALA A 30 -12.63 -21.34 -40.91
C ALA A 30 -13.32 -21.10 -39.56
N LEU A 31 -14.49 -21.71 -39.35
CA LEU A 31 -15.22 -21.63 -38.07
C LEU A 31 -14.39 -22.19 -36.91
N SER A 32 -13.74 -23.34 -37.10
CA SER A 32 -12.89 -23.95 -36.06
C SER A 32 -11.70 -23.04 -35.69
N ILE A 33 -11.02 -22.46 -36.69
CA ILE A 33 -9.86 -21.58 -36.45
C ILE A 33 -10.28 -20.30 -35.72
N VAL A 34 -11.44 -19.74 -36.08
CA VAL A 34 -11.98 -18.55 -35.41
C VAL A 34 -12.37 -18.87 -33.98
N ASP A 35 -12.98 -20.04 -33.72
CA ASP A 35 -13.35 -20.45 -32.36
C ASP A 35 -12.12 -20.62 -31.45
N ASP A 36 -11.05 -21.23 -31.97
CA ASP A 36 -9.78 -21.36 -31.27
C ASP A 36 -9.14 -19.99 -30.99
N ALA A 37 -9.16 -19.08 -31.97
CA ALA A 37 -8.65 -17.72 -31.82
C ALA A 37 -9.47 -16.93 -30.78
N LEU A 38 -10.79 -17.03 -30.80
CA LEU A 38 -11.68 -16.41 -29.82
C LEU A 38 -11.44 -16.98 -28.43
N THR A 39 -11.24 -18.29 -28.30
CA THR A 39 -10.91 -18.94 -27.03
C THR A 39 -9.60 -18.42 -26.46
N SER A 40 -8.56 -18.26 -27.30
CA SER A 40 -7.27 -17.70 -26.87
C SER A 40 -7.39 -16.25 -26.39
N VAL A 41 -8.14 -15.41 -27.13
CA VAL A 41 -8.40 -14.01 -26.74
C VAL A 41 -9.20 -13.96 -25.44
N ASN A 42 -10.23 -14.78 -25.30
CA ASN A 42 -11.05 -14.84 -24.09
C ASN A 42 -10.25 -15.31 -22.88
N SER A 43 -9.34 -16.29 -23.05
CA SER A 43 -8.41 -16.71 -21.99
C SER A 43 -7.53 -15.55 -21.56
N SER A 44 -6.92 -14.84 -22.51
CA SER A 44 -6.08 -13.66 -22.21
C SER A 44 -6.88 -12.57 -21.48
N ARG A 45 -8.13 -12.33 -21.88
CA ARG A 45 -9.03 -11.38 -21.19
C ARG A 45 -9.40 -11.84 -19.78
N ALA A 46 -9.63 -13.14 -19.57
CA ALA A 46 -9.90 -13.71 -18.26
C ALA A 46 -8.68 -13.54 -17.32
N ASP A 47 -7.48 -13.79 -17.82
CA ASP A 47 -6.23 -13.57 -17.06
C ASP A 47 -6.06 -12.09 -16.69
N MET A 48 -6.32 -11.17 -17.62
CA MET A 48 -6.31 -9.74 -17.32
C MET A 48 -7.36 -9.36 -16.27
N GLY A 49 -8.55 -9.94 -16.33
CA GLY A 49 -9.60 -9.73 -15.31
C GLY A 49 -9.19 -10.25 -13.93
N ALA A 50 -8.56 -11.43 -13.87
CA ALA A 50 -8.02 -11.98 -12.62
C ALA A 50 -6.92 -11.08 -12.04
N ILE A 51 -6.03 -10.56 -12.88
CA ILE A 51 -5.00 -9.61 -12.47
C ILE A 51 -5.62 -8.30 -11.95
N GLN A 52 -6.65 -7.77 -12.61
CA GLN A 52 -7.37 -6.58 -12.14
C GLN A 52 -8.02 -6.79 -10.76
N ASN A 53 -8.65 -7.96 -10.54
CA ASN A 53 -9.20 -8.32 -9.23
C ASN A 53 -8.11 -8.40 -8.15
N ARG A 54 -6.94 -8.95 -8.51
CA ARG A 54 -5.79 -8.99 -7.61
C ARG A 54 -5.28 -7.59 -7.29
N PHE A 55 -5.13 -6.72 -8.29
CA PHE A 55 -4.73 -5.32 -8.05
C PHE A 55 -5.71 -4.59 -7.15
N THR A 56 -7.01 -4.74 -7.40
CA THR A 56 -8.05 -4.12 -6.56
C THR A 56 -7.95 -4.59 -5.11
N SER A 57 -7.79 -5.90 -4.88
CA SER A 57 -7.61 -6.47 -3.54
C SER A 57 -6.32 -6.00 -2.87
N THR A 58 -5.20 -5.96 -3.60
CA THR A 58 -3.91 -5.48 -3.08
C THR A 58 -3.97 -4.01 -2.72
N ILE A 59 -4.58 -3.16 -3.56
CA ILE A 59 -4.76 -1.72 -3.29
C ILE A 59 -5.62 -1.52 -2.04
N ALA A 60 -6.73 -2.24 -1.91
CA ALA A 60 -7.57 -2.17 -0.71
C ALA A 60 -6.79 -2.55 0.56
N SER A 61 -6.02 -3.64 0.51
CA SER A 61 -5.17 -4.08 1.63
C SER A 61 -4.09 -3.04 1.97
N LEU A 62 -3.45 -2.45 0.97
CA LEU A 62 -2.43 -1.41 1.14
C LEU A 62 -3.03 -0.13 1.74
N ASN A 63 -4.22 0.29 1.30
CA ASN A 63 -4.91 1.45 1.87
C ASN A 63 -5.22 1.24 3.36
N THR A 64 -5.79 0.09 3.73
CA THR A 64 -6.05 -0.26 5.14
C THR A 64 -4.75 -0.27 5.96
N THR A 65 -3.68 -0.84 5.40
CA THR A 65 -2.37 -0.87 6.07
C THR A 65 -1.79 0.54 6.24
N SER A 66 -1.91 1.39 5.22
CA SER A 66 -1.47 2.78 5.25
C SER A 66 -2.24 3.60 6.29
N GLU A 67 -3.56 3.40 6.39
CA GLU A 67 -4.41 4.05 7.39
C GLU A 67 -4.01 3.63 8.81
N ASN A 68 -3.85 2.32 9.05
CA ASN A 68 -3.39 1.79 10.33
C ASN A 68 -1.99 2.30 10.71
N LEU A 69 -1.07 2.36 9.74
CA LEU A 69 0.28 2.88 9.97
C LEU A 69 0.26 4.38 10.27
N SER A 70 -0.53 5.16 9.55
CA SER A 70 -0.71 6.59 9.79
C SER A 70 -1.29 6.86 11.18
N ALA A 71 -2.35 6.13 11.55
CA ALA A 71 -2.96 6.22 12.88
C ALA A 71 -1.97 5.83 14.00
N SER A 72 -1.18 4.78 13.79
CA SER A 72 -0.13 4.36 14.73
C SER A 72 0.97 5.42 14.88
N ARG A 73 1.43 6.00 13.76
CA ARG A 73 2.42 7.08 13.76
C ARG A 73 1.89 8.35 14.43
N SER A 74 0.62 8.72 14.21
CA SER A 74 -0.03 9.84 14.90
C SER A 74 -0.04 9.60 16.40
N ARG A 75 -0.48 8.41 16.86
CA ARG A 75 -0.48 8.07 18.29
C ARG A 75 0.90 8.16 18.93
N ILE A 76 1.94 7.65 18.26
CA ILE A 76 3.32 7.75 18.74
C ILE A 76 3.72 9.23 18.85
N ARG A 77 3.59 9.98 17.74
CA ARG A 77 4.00 11.39 17.68
C ARG A 77 3.24 12.27 18.67
N ASP A 78 1.92 12.11 18.76
CA ASP A 78 1.06 12.90 19.65
C ASP A 78 1.34 12.57 21.12
N THR A 79 1.61 11.30 21.45
CA THR A 79 1.98 10.89 22.81
C THR A 79 3.35 11.46 23.20
N ASP A 80 4.33 11.43 22.30
CA ASP A 80 5.66 11.98 22.55
C ASP A 80 5.60 13.51 22.68
N TYR A 81 4.81 14.18 21.84
CA TYR A 81 4.60 15.63 21.92
C TYR A 81 3.91 16.04 23.23
N ALA A 82 2.90 15.29 23.67
CA ALA A 82 2.22 15.52 24.94
C ALA A 82 3.18 15.34 26.13
N LYS A 83 4.03 14.30 26.12
CA LYS A 83 5.04 14.08 27.16
C LYS A 83 6.08 15.19 27.22
N GLU A 84 6.64 15.57 26.07
CA GLU A 84 7.66 16.61 26.01
C GLU A 84 7.10 17.99 26.40
N THR A 85 5.88 18.31 25.97
CA THR A 85 5.19 19.55 26.39
C THR A 85 4.90 19.56 27.89
N ALA A 86 4.52 18.41 28.47
CA ALA A 86 4.29 18.28 29.90
C ALA A 86 5.59 18.46 30.71
N GLU A 87 6.71 17.87 30.27
CA GLU A 87 8.02 18.05 30.90
C GLU A 87 8.55 19.48 30.76
N LEU A 88 8.38 20.10 29.58
CA LEU A 88 8.72 21.50 29.37
C LEU A 88 7.92 22.40 30.33
N THR A 89 6.61 22.18 30.43
CA THR A 89 5.72 22.95 31.33
C THR A 89 6.11 22.72 32.80
N ARG A 90 6.37 21.47 33.19
CA ARG A 90 6.84 21.11 34.53
C ARG A 90 8.14 21.85 34.88
N THR A 91 9.09 21.86 33.94
CA THR A 91 10.39 22.52 34.10
C THR A 91 10.22 24.04 34.24
N GLN A 92 9.36 24.66 33.43
CA GLN A 92 9.05 26.09 33.53
C GLN A 92 8.39 26.43 34.87
N ILE A 93 7.43 25.64 35.33
CA ILE A 93 6.78 25.82 36.63
C ILE A 93 7.80 25.67 37.77
N LEU A 94 8.69 24.68 37.71
CA LEU A 94 9.75 24.51 38.72
C LEU A 94 10.73 25.68 38.75
N GLN A 95 11.07 26.27 37.60
CA GLN A 95 11.92 27.46 37.54
C GLN A 95 11.22 28.69 38.13
N GLN A 96 9.94 28.90 37.79
CA GLN A 96 9.14 29.99 38.36
C GLN A 96 8.90 29.81 39.87
N ALA A 97 8.61 28.57 40.30
CA ALA A 97 8.48 28.24 41.72
C ALA A 97 9.81 28.36 42.46
N GLY A 98 10.92 27.93 41.87
CA GLY A 98 12.26 28.04 42.45
C GLY A 98 12.69 29.48 42.67
N THR A 99 12.41 30.37 41.71
CA THR A 99 12.68 31.82 41.85
C THR A 99 11.76 32.47 42.89
N ALA A 100 10.47 32.13 42.91
CA ALA A 100 9.54 32.61 43.94
C ALA A 100 9.88 32.07 45.34
N MET A 101 10.27 30.80 45.46
CA MET A 101 10.71 30.16 46.70
C MET A 101 12.01 30.77 47.21
N LEU A 102 12.99 31.04 46.34
CA LEU A 102 14.21 31.75 46.70
C LEU A 102 13.91 33.19 47.15
N ALA A 103 12.99 33.88 46.49
CA ALA A 103 12.57 35.22 46.91
C ALA A 103 11.90 35.20 48.29
N GLN A 104 11.00 34.23 48.55
CA GLN A 104 10.36 34.04 49.85
C GLN A 104 11.36 33.65 50.95
N ALA A 105 12.29 32.74 50.64
CA ALA A 105 13.34 32.31 51.55
C ALA A 105 14.33 33.44 51.88
N ASN A 106 14.57 34.38 50.95
CA ASN A 106 15.41 35.55 51.20
C ASN A 106 14.71 36.64 52.02
N GLN A 107 13.37 36.70 52.06
CA GLN A 107 12.63 37.66 52.89
C GLN A 107 12.42 37.19 54.34
N SER A 108 12.45 35.88 54.59
CA SER A 108 12.28 35.32 55.93
C SER A 108 13.37 35.75 56.93
N PRO A 109 14.68 35.81 56.60
CA PRO A 109 15.73 36.25 57.51
C PRO A 109 15.65 37.73 57.89
N SER A 110 15.28 38.59 56.94
CA SER A 110 15.14 40.04 57.17
C SER A 110 14.03 40.36 58.17
N SER A 111 12.96 39.57 58.14
CA SER A 111 11.82 39.69 59.08
C SER A 111 12.22 39.30 60.51
N VAL A 112 13.14 38.32 60.66
CA VAL A 112 13.65 37.90 61.98
C VAL A 112 14.64 38.91 62.54
N MET A 113 15.47 39.56 61.72
CA MET A 113 16.35 40.64 62.20
C MET A 113 15.56 41.86 62.70
N SER A 114 14.40 42.14 62.12
CA SER A 114 13.50 43.19 62.62
C SER A 114 12.92 42.87 64.02
N LEU A 115 12.83 41.59 64.40
CA LEU A 115 12.35 41.14 65.72
C LEU A 115 13.47 41.06 66.77
N LEU A 116 14.74 41.14 66.36
CA LEU A 116 15.90 41.18 67.27
C LEU A 116 16.43 42.59 67.52
N GLN A 117 15.95 43.60 66.78
CA GLN A 117 16.35 45.01 66.91
C GLN A 117 15.23 45.92 67.47
N GLY A 118 14.03 45.38 67.71
CA GLY A 118 12.91 46.07 68.37
C GLY A 118 12.56 45.41 69.69
#